data_AF-A0A8E2F661-F1
#
_entry.id   AF-A0A8E2F661-F1
#
_cell.length_a   1.000
_cell.length_b   1.000
_cell.length_c   1.000
_cell.angle_alpha   90.00
_cell.angle_beta   90.00
_cell.angle_gamma   90.00
#
_symmetry.space_group_name_H-M   'P 1'
#
loop_
_entity.id
_entity.type
_entity.pdbx_description
1 polymer ?
#
loop_
_entity_poly.entity_id
_entity_poly.type
_entity_poly.pdbx_seq_one_letter_code
_entity_poly.pdbx_strand_id
1 'polypeptide(L)'
;MYPPRRPHHQAAALLLSLWATSTTAISLSNFTPHIDNLPSACNAVYTQTIPGCTAADFTTNTQCSKACVSGLVQISAAITSQCADADVAETSIVGVFLLGQGIPALCNNIQVTTIPASTQPKSTTAAAPPPSSSA
;
A
#
# COMPACT_ATOMS: atom_id res chain seq x y z
N MET A 1 -41.13 -31.02 62.12
CA MET A 1 -40.07 -31.00 61.10
C MET A 1 -40.47 -30.03 59.99
N TYR A 2 -39.61 -29.07 59.62
CA TYR A 2 -39.86 -28.09 58.55
C TYR A 2 -38.69 -28.19 57.54
N PRO A 3 -38.92 -28.18 56.21
CA PRO A 3 -37.83 -28.25 55.24
C PRO A 3 -37.19 -26.87 54.99
N PRO A 4 -35.88 -26.80 54.68
CA PRO A 4 -35.24 -25.53 54.32
C PRO A 4 -35.56 -25.13 52.87
N ARG A 5 -35.84 -23.84 52.66
CA ARG A 5 -35.96 -23.21 51.33
C ARG A 5 -34.57 -22.96 50.74
N ARG A 6 -34.32 -23.45 49.53
CA ARG A 6 -33.10 -23.15 48.77
C ARG A 6 -33.22 -21.76 48.13
N PRO A 7 -32.17 -20.92 48.18
CA PRO A 7 -32.12 -19.69 47.42
C PRO A 7 -31.77 -20.02 45.96
N HIS A 8 -32.61 -19.56 45.03
CA HIS A 8 -32.27 -19.53 43.62
C HIS A 8 -31.23 -18.44 43.39
N HIS A 9 -29.97 -18.82 43.21
CA HIS A 9 -28.95 -17.92 42.65
C HIS A 9 -29.26 -17.72 41.17
N GLN A 10 -29.85 -16.57 40.83
CA GLN A 10 -29.94 -16.13 39.44
C GLN A 10 -28.55 -15.71 38.99
N ALA A 11 -27.88 -16.58 38.24
CA ALA A 11 -26.68 -16.22 37.50
C ALA A 11 -27.11 -15.38 36.28
N ALA A 12 -27.07 -14.05 36.44
CA ALA A 12 -27.21 -13.13 35.32
C ALA A 12 -25.92 -13.17 34.47
N ALA A 13 -25.93 -13.92 33.38
CA ALA A 13 -24.85 -13.94 32.41
C ALA A 13 -24.91 -12.64 31.56
N LEU A 14 -24.06 -11.67 31.88
CA LEU A 14 -23.82 -10.48 31.06
C LEU A 14 -23.07 -10.90 29.78
N LEU A 15 -23.80 -11.05 28.68
CA LEU A 15 -23.24 -11.23 27.34
C LEU A 15 -22.66 -9.88 26.87
N LEU A 16 -21.35 -9.70 27.02
CA LEU A 16 -20.63 -8.56 26.47
C LEU A 16 -20.49 -8.76 24.95
N SER A 17 -21.36 -8.13 24.17
CA SER A 17 -21.29 -8.12 22.71
C SER A 17 -20.01 -7.42 22.27
N LEU A 18 -18.97 -8.20 21.91
CA LEU A 18 -17.76 -7.67 21.29
C LEU A 18 -18.11 -7.21 19.87
N TRP A 19 -18.29 -5.91 19.68
CA TRP A 19 -18.42 -5.33 18.35
C TRP A 19 -17.04 -5.35 17.71
N ALA A 20 -16.77 -6.35 16.87
CA ALA A 20 -15.56 -6.37 16.08
C ALA A 20 -15.63 -5.22 15.06
N THR A 21 -14.86 -4.15 15.28
CA THR A 21 -14.64 -3.13 14.26
C THR A 21 -13.85 -3.78 13.13
N SER A 22 -14.51 -4.04 12.00
CA SER A 22 -13.87 -4.54 10.79
C SER A 22 -12.85 -3.50 10.29
N THR A 23 -11.58 -3.68 10.62
CA THR A 23 -10.50 -2.91 10.01
C THR A 23 -10.29 -3.41 8.59
N THR A 24 -10.59 -2.57 7.60
CA THR A 24 -10.26 -2.87 6.21
C THR A 24 -8.73 -2.92 6.07
N ALA A 25 -8.22 -4.09 5.72
CA ALA A 25 -6.80 -4.27 5.44
C ALA A 25 -6.44 -3.46 4.18
N ILE A 26 -5.46 -2.57 4.28
CA ILE A 26 -4.98 -1.73 3.17
C ILE A 26 -3.64 -2.26 2.66
N SER A 27 -3.48 -2.34 1.34
CA SER A 27 -2.25 -2.68 0.63
C SER A 27 -1.89 -1.59 -0.39
N LEU A 28 -0.69 -1.64 -0.98
CA LEU A 28 -0.32 -0.70 -2.06
C LEU A 28 -1.21 -0.86 -3.30
N SER A 29 -1.72 -2.06 -3.54
CA SER A 29 -2.67 -2.34 -4.62
C SER A 29 -4.03 -1.64 -4.47
N ASN A 30 -4.33 -1.05 -3.31
CA ASN A 30 -5.53 -0.26 -3.08
C ASN A 30 -5.38 1.20 -3.58
N PHE A 31 -4.18 1.61 -4.01
CA PHE A 31 -3.91 2.97 -4.47
C PHE A 31 -3.74 3.04 -5.99
N THR A 32 -4.06 4.20 -6.54
CA THR A 32 -3.93 4.54 -7.96
C THR A 32 -2.69 5.41 -8.17
N PRO A 33 -1.91 5.23 -9.26
CA PRO A 33 -2.12 4.29 -10.37
C PRO A 33 -1.86 2.84 -10.00
N HIS A 34 -2.75 1.95 -10.45
CA HIS A 34 -2.57 0.50 -10.31
C HIS A 34 -1.49 0.00 -11.28
N ILE A 35 -0.86 -1.13 -10.94
CA ILE A 35 0.16 -1.77 -11.78
C ILE A 35 -0.12 -3.27 -11.85
N ASP A 36 -0.14 -3.78 -13.08
CA ASP A 36 -0.25 -5.20 -13.38
C ASP A 36 1.09 -5.76 -13.87
N ASN A 37 1.21 -7.09 -13.94
CA ASN A 37 2.39 -7.80 -14.47
C ASN A 37 3.70 -7.55 -13.71
N LEU A 38 3.61 -7.26 -12.40
CA LEU A 38 4.80 -7.18 -11.54
C LEU A 38 5.47 -8.56 -11.39
N PRO A 39 6.81 -8.62 -11.28
CA PRO A 39 7.51 -9.83 -10.87
C PRO A 39 6.91 -10.41 -9.59
N SER A 40 6.88 -11.74 -9.45
CA SER A 40 6.15 -12.43 -8.37
C SER A 40 6.53 -11.91 -6.97
N ALA A 41 7.82 -11.69 -6.72
CA ALA A 41 8.32 -11.15 -5.46
C ALA A 41 7.83 -9.72 -5.19
N CYS A 42 7.84 -8.86 -6.22
CA CYS A 42 7.32 -7.51 -6.12
C CYS A 42 5.79 -7.49 -5.92
N ASN A 43 5.07 -8.34 -6.65
CA ASN A 43 3.61 -8.46 -6.54
C ASN A 43 3.17 -8.91 -5.13
N ALA A 44 3.92 -9.81 -4.50
CA ALA A 44 3.65 -10.26 -3.14
C ALA A 44 3.68 -9.10 -2.15
N VAL A 45 4.67 -8.20 -2.24
CA VAL A 45 4.75 -7.02 -1.36
C VAL A 45 3.72 -5.96 -1.76
N TYR A 46 3.48 -5.76 -3.06
CA TYR A 46 2.49 -4.81 -3.58
C TYR A 46 1.07 -5.09 -3.06
N THR A 47 0.71 -6.37 -2.96
CA THR A 47 -0.60 -6.82 -2.47
C THR A 47 -0.62 -7.11 -0.96
N GLN A 48 0.52 -7.00 -0.28
CA GLN A 48 0.63 -7.23 1.14
C GLN A 48 -0.12 -6.16 1.94
N THR A 49 -0.84 -6.59 2.98
CA THR A 49 -1.42 -5.67 3.97
C THR A 49 -0.33 -4.87 4.67
N ILE A 50 -0.50 -3.56 4.71
CA ILE A 50 0.37 -2.61 5.40
C ILE A 50 0.02 -2.65 6.90
N PRO A 51 0.92 -3.12 7.77
CA PRO A 51 0.61 -3.25 9.19
C PRO A 51 0.28 -1.90 9.83
N GLY A 52 -0.80 -1.84 10.60
CA GLY A 52 -1.18 -0.64 11.33
C GLY A 52 -1.78 0.49 10.48
N CYS A 53 -1.97 0.28 9.17
CA CYS A 53 -2.75 1.18 8.33
C CYS A 53 -4.21 0.71 8.22
N THR A 54 -5.11 1.68 8.25
CA THR A 54 -6.55 1.52 8.03
C THR A 54 -7.00 2.49 6.94
N ALA A 55 -8.20 2.31 6.38
CA ALA A 55 -8.74 3.25 5.41
C ALA A 55 -8.82 4.70 5.94
N ALA A 56 -8.99 4.88 7.26
CA ALA A 56 -9.07 6.20 7.88
C ALA A 56 -7.74 6.97 7.84
N ASP A 57 -6.61 6.29 7.70
CA ASP A 57 -5.30 6.93 7.57
C ASP A 57 -5.14 7.66 6.23
N PHE A 58 -5.97 7.34 5.24
CA PHE A 58 -5.90 7.87 3.87
C PHE A 58 -7.12 8.71 3.49
N THR A 59 -7.93 9.14 4.45
CA THR A 59 -9.04 10.07 4.17
C THR A 59 -8.55 11.51 3.94
N THR A 60 -9.36 12.31 3.27
CA THR A 60 -9.02 13.71 2.95
C THR A 60 -8.83 14.52 4.24
N ASN A 61 -7.75 15.30 4.33
CA ASN A 61 -7.39 16.14 5.48
C ASN A 61 -7.05 15.41 6.80
N THR A 62 -6.87 14.09 6.78
CA THR A 62 -6.30 13.35 7.91
C THR A 62 -4.82 13.05 7.68
N GLN A 63 -4.03 13.21 8.72
CA GLN A 63 -2.65 12.72 8.74
C GLN A 63 -2.66 11.22 9.04
N CYS A 64 -1.76 10.47 8.40
CA CYS A 64 -1.53 9.07 8.75
C CYS A 64 -1.22 8.92 10.25
N SER A 65 -1.77 7.89 10.88
CA SER A 65 -1.39 7.52 12.24
C SER A 65 0.07 7.08 12.32
N LYS A 66 0.67 7.19 13.52
CA LYS A 66 2.04 6.72 13.78
C LYS A 66 2.21 5.22 13.48
N ALA A 67 1.17 4.43 13.74
CA ALA A 67 1.16 3.00 13.42
C ALA A 67 1.24 2.79 11.91
N CYS A 68 0.41 3.52 11.14
CA CYS A 68 0.42 3.43 9.69
C CYS A 68 1.76 3.89 9.09
N VAL A 69 2.33 5.01 9.55
CA VAL A 69 3.66 5.45 9.09
C VAL A 69 4.73 4.39 9.34
N SER A 70 4.70 3.72 10.50
CA SER A 70 5.64 2.62 10.78
C SER A 70 5.43 1.42 9.85
N GLY A 71 4.19 1.13 9.45
CA GLY A 71 3.89 0.10 8.45
C GLY A 71 4.36 0.49 7.05
N LEU A 72 4.17 1.75 6.66
CA LEU A 72 4.62 2.26 5.37
C LEU A 72 6.15 2.24 5.23
N VAL A 73 6.90 2.49 6.32
CA VAL A 73 8.37 2.35 6.33
C VAL A 73 8.80 0.89 6.07
N GLN A 74 8.09 -0.07 6.67
CA GLN A 74 8.38 -1.50 6.46
C GLN A 74 8.09 -1.90 5.02
N ILE A 75 6.94 -1.50 4.48
CA ILE A 75 6.57 -1.78 3.10
C ILE A 75 7.47 -1.07 2.12
N SER A 76 7.94 0.16 2.41
CA SER A 76 8.91 0.83 1.53
C SER A 76 10.21 0.07 1.42
N ALA A 77 10.75 -0.44 2.54
CA ALA A 77 11.97 -1.25 2.51
C ALA A 77 11.76 -2.55 1.71
N ALA A 78 10.60 -3.19 1.86
CA ALA A 78 10.26 -4.39 1.13
C ALA A 78 10.10 -4.12 -0.38
N ILE A 79 9.45 -3.02 -0.78
CA ILE A 79 9.33 -2.62 -2.19
C ILE A 79 10.70 -2.31 -2.79
N THR A 80 11.54 -1.51 -2.12
CA THR A 80 12.89 -1.23 -2.59
C THR A 80 13.72 -2.49 -2.80
N SER A 81 13.53 -3.52 -1.95
CA SER A 81 14.25 -4.77 -2.09
C SER A 81 13.66 -5.72 -3.15
N GLN A 82 12.33 -5.84 -3.24
CA GLN A 82 11.67 -6.88 -4.05
C GLN A 82 11.25 -6.38 -5.44
N CYS A 83 11.23 -5.07 -5.65
CA CYS A 83 10.85 -4.42 -6.90
C CYS A 83 12.02 -3.66 -7.56
N ALA A 84 13.26 -3.85 -7.10
CA ALA A 84 14.43 -3.11 -7.60
C ALA A 84 14.62 -3.23 -9.12
N ASP A 85 14.37 -4.42 -9.67
CA ASP A 85 14.51 -4.72 -11.10
C ASP A 85 13.16 -4.72 -11.85
N ALA A 86 12.08 -4.26 -11.20
CA ALA A 86 10.77 -4.19 -11.83
C ALA A 86 10.71 -3.00 -12.80
N ASP A 87 10.32 -3.26 -14.05
CA ASP A 87 10.03 -2.20 -15.03
C ASP A 87 8.69 -1.55 -14.68
N VAL A 88 8.74 -0.47 -13.90
CA VAL A 88 7.56 0.26 -13.43
C VAL A 88 7.69 1.75 -13.74
N ALA A 89 6.58 2.38 -14.11
CA ALA A 89 6.56 3.82 -14.31
C ALA A 89 6.82 4.54 -12.97
N GLU A 90 7.64 5.60 -12.99
CA GLU A 90 7.93 6.43 -11.81
C GLU A 90 6.68 7.08 -11.20
N THR A 91 5.63 7.26 -12.01
CA THR A 91 4.33 7.82 -11.59
C THR A 91 3.41 6.80 -10.93
N SER A 92 3.74 5.51 -11.01
CA SER A 92 2.97 4.45 -10.39
C SER A 92 3.23 4.39 -8.89
N ILE A 93 2.32 3.79 -8.11
CA ILE A 93 2.51 3.70 -6.65
C ILE A 93 3.81 2.97 -6.27
N VAL A 94 4.20 1.91 -7.00
CA VAL A 94 5.48 1.23 -6.77
C VAL A 94 6.65 2.14 -7.11
N GLY A 95 6.61 2.83 -8.27
CA GLY A 95 7.64 3.79 -8.68
C GLY A 95 7.84 4.92 -7.66
N VAL A 96 6.75 5.49 -7.14
CA VAL A 96 6.79 6.54 -6.11
C VAL A 96 7.45 6.02 -4.81
N PHE A 97 7.22 4.77 -4.42
CA PHE A 97 7.88 4.15 -3.28
C PHE A 97 9.38 3.88 -3.56
N LEU A 98 9.74 3.44 -4.76
CA LEU A 98 11.13 3.26 -5.17
C LEU A 98 11.93 4.58 -5.16
N LEU A 99 11.26 5.71 -5.44
CA LEU A 99 11.83 7.06 -5.36
C LEU A 99 11.87 7.65 -3.94
N GLY A 100 11.43 6.90 -2.92
CA GLY A 100 11.37 7.38 -1.54
C GLY A 100 10.27 8.41 -1.26
N GLN A 101 9.30 8.56 -2.17
CA GLN A 101 8.21 9.53 -2.08
C GLN A 101 6.87 8.89 -1.66
N GLY A 102 6.84 7.58 -1.40
CA GLY A 102 5.62 6.84 -1.07
C GLY A 102 4.87 7.37 0.16
N ILE A 103 5.57 7.48 1.29
CA ILE A 103 5.01 7.98 2.56
C ILE A 103 4.49 9.41 2.43
N PRO A 104 5.27 10.40 1.94
CA PRO A 104 4.76 11.76 1.81
C PRO A 104 3.61 11.85 0.79
N ALA A 105 3.64 11.09 -0.31
CA ALA A 105 2.53 11.08 -1.27
C ALA A 105 1.21 10.61 -0.64
N LEU A 106 1.24 9.54 0.15
CA LEU A 106 0.05 8.98 0.79
C LEU A 106 -0.42 9.76 2.02
N CYS A 107 0.51 10.31 2.81
CA CYS A 107 0.19 10.94 4.09
C CYS A 107 0.02 12.47 4.03
N ASN A 108 0.49 13.15 2.97
CA ASN A 108 0.32 14.60 2.78
C ASN A 108 -0.72 14.99 1.70
N ASN A 109 -1.61 14.08 1.29
CA ASN A 109 -2.70 14.38 0.35
C ASN A 109 -2.21 15.05 -0.96
N ILE A 110 -1.12 14.57 -1.56
CA ILE A 110 -0.87 14.92 -2.97
C ILE A 110 -1.81 14.06 -3.79
N GLN A 111 -2.96 14.63 -4.14
CA GLN A 111 -3.78 14.13 -5.25
C GLN A 111 -2.84 14.07 -6.46
N VAL A 112 -2.25 12.90 -6.74
CA VAL A 112 -1.60 12.64 -8.02
C VAL A 112 -2.72 12.64 -9.03
N THR A 113 -3.11 13.84 -9.42
CA THR A 113 -4.02 14.08 -10.52
C THR A 113 -3.26 13.58 -11.72
N THR A 114 -3.65 12.39 -12.18
CA THR A 114 -3.13 11.76 -13.38
C THR A 114 -3.19 12.78 -14.50
N ILE A 115 -2.05 13.41 -14.80
CA ILE A 115 -1.89 14.09 -16.07
C ILE A 115 -1.98 12.96 -17.09
N PRO A 116 -2.93 12.99 -18.05
CA PRO A 116 -3.01 11.94 -19.05
C PRO A 116 -1.64 11.82 -19.72
N ALA A 117 -1.09 10.60 -19.71
CA ALA A 117 0.18 10.29 -20.33
C ALA A 117 0.15 10.78 -21.78
N SER A 118 0.89 11.84 -22.06
CA SER A 118 1.15 12.24 -23.43
C SER A 118 2.03 11.16 -24.03
N THR A 119 1.48 10.45 -25.01
CA THR A 119 2.13 9.37 -25.76
C THR A 119 3.52 9.80 -26.20
N GLN A 120 4.57 9.36 -25.50
CA GLN A 120 5.93 9.57 -25.97
C GLN A 120 6.21 8.54 -27.07
N PRO A 121 6.56 8.97 -28.30
CA PRO A 121 6.93 8.05 -29.34
C PRO A 121 8.22 7.31 -28.96
N LYS A 122 8.14 5.99 -29.03
CA LYS A 122 9.25 5.03 -28.98
C LYS A 122 10.34 5.46 -29.96
N SER A 123 11.47 5.94 -29.43
CA SER A 123 12.68 6.18 -30.21
C SER A 123 13.20 4.84 -30.75
N THR A 124 12.98 4.57 -32.03
CA THR A 124 13.64 3.50 -32.77
C THR A 124 15.11 3.84 -32.94
N THR A 125 15.97 3.12 -32.23
CA THR A 125 17.39 2.98 -32.56
C THR A 125 17.52 2.31 -33.93
N ALA A 126 18.14 2.99 -34.90
CA ALA A 126 18.57 2.39 -36.16
C ALA A 126 19.94 2.95 -36.59
N ALA A 127 20.95 2.08 -36.43
CA ALA A 127 22.18 1.89 -37.20
C ALA A 127 23.07 3.09 -37.59
N ALA A 128 24.30 3.07 -37.07
CA ALA A 128 25.45 3.83 -37.56
C ALA A 128 25.93 3.35 -38.95
N PRO A 129 26.44 4.26 -39.81
CA PRO A 129 27.39 3.92 -40.88
C PRO A 129 28.86 4.17 -40.47
N PRO A 130 29.84 3.57 -41.18
CA PRO A 130 31.21 3.30 -40.71
C PRO A 130 32.17 4.51 -40.75
N PRO A 131 33.38 4.40 -40.15
CA PRO A 131 34.38 5.47 -40.19
C PRO A 131 35.06 5.52 -41.56
N SER A 132 35.12 6.71 -42.16
CA SER A 132 36.05 6.99 -43.25
C SER A 132 37.30 7.67 -42.69
N SER A 133 38.42 6.96 -42.76
CA SER A 133 39.77 7.45 -42.51
C SER A 133 40.39 8.08 -43.77
N SER A 134 41.37 8.97 -43.53
CA SER A 134 42.51 9.35 -44.41
C SER A 134 42.17 10.36 -45.54
N ALA A 135 42.98 11.38 -45.85
CA ALA A 135 44.36 11.77 -45.52
C ALA A 135 44.52 13.29 -45.64
#